data_AF-A0A6B3G6T0-F1
#
_entry.id   AF-A0A6B3G6T0-F1
#
_cell.length_a   1.000
_cell.length_b   1.000
_cell.length_c   1.000
_cell.angle_alpha   90.00
_cell.angle_beta   90.00
_cell.angle_gamma   90.00
#
_symmetry.space_group_name_H-M   'P 1'
#
loop_
_entity.id
_entity.type
_entity.pdbx_description
1 polymer ?
#
loop_
_entity_poly.entity_id
_entity_poly.type
_entity_poly.pdbx_seq_one_letter_code
_entity_poly.pdbx_strand_id
1 'polypeptide(L)'
;GHQQDATRYARLLEQVDAGLAGLVALLSVPGDRLIVTGDHGNDPTIGHAHHTREYVPVLVHRPGEDGIELLPDADTLADVGATAARSLGLAPEQLATGTPLHTGRRTPVPRP
;
A
#
# COMPACT_ATOMS: atom_id res chain seq x y z
N GLY A 1 -1.03 -13.52 -13.10
CA GLY A 1 -0.26 -14.64 -12.57
C GLY A 1 -0.74 -15.96 -13.13
N HIS A 2 -1.94 -16.45 -12.77
CA HIS A 2 -2.51 -17.75 -13.20
C HIS A 2 -2.25 -18.19 -14.65
N GLN A 3 -2.34 -17.25 -15.60
CA GLN A 3 -2.13 -17.53 -17.04
C GLN A 3 -0.64 -17.66 -17.44
N GLN A 4 0.28 -17.47 -16.51
CA GLN A 4 1.74 -17.50 -16.70
C GLN A 4 2.25 -16.63 -17.85
N ASP A 5 1.57 -15.51 -18.07
CA ASP A 5 1.86 -14.57 -19.14
C ASP A 5 2.43 -13.28 -18.55
N ALA A 6 3.76 -13.20 -18.49
CA ALA A 6 4.48 -12.05 -17.95
C ALA A 6 4.25 -10.78 -18.78
N THR A 7 4.16 -10.90 -20.11
CA THR A 7 3.92 -9.75 -21.00
C THR A 7 2.54 -9.15 -20.75
N ARG A 8 1.51 -9.97 -20.63
CA ARG A 8 0.16 -9.50 -20.28
C ARG A 8 0.12 -8.94 -18.86
N TYR A 9 0.80 -9.56 -17.91
CA TYR A 9 0.88 -9.05 -16.53
C TYR A 9 1.45 -7.63 -16.53
N ALA A 10 2.59 -7.41 -17.19
CA ALA A 10 3.24 -6.10 -17.29
C ALA A 10 2.31 -5.04 -17.93
N ARG A 11 1.66 -5.35 -19.05
CA ARG A 11 0.70 -4.44 -19.69
C ARG A 11 -0.47 -4.03 -18.80
N LEU A 12 -0.95 -4.95 -17.96
CA LEU A 12 -2.02 -4.63 -17.00
C LEU A 12 -1.49 -3.73 -15.87
N LEU A 13 -0.25 -3.92 -15.42
CA LEU A 13 0.37 -3.02 -14.44
C LEU A 13 0.55 -1.60 -14.99
N GLU A 14 0.94 -1.45 -16.27
CA GLU A 14 1.00 -0.14 -16.94
C GLU A 14 -0.36 0.57 -17.00
N GLN A 15 -1.45 -0.19 -17.21
CA GLN A 15 -2.82 0.36 -17.18
C GLN A 15 -3.22 0.80 -15.77
N VAL A 16 -2.84 0.03 -14.75
CA VAL A 16 -3.06 0.40 -13.35
C VAL A 16 -2.29 1.66 -13.00
N ASP A 17 -1.02 1.76 -13.39
CA ASP A 17 -0.19 2.95 -13.17
C ASP A 17 -0.82 4.22 -13.77
N ALA A 18 -1.28 4.16 -15.02
CA ALA A 18 -2.00 5.26 -15.66
C ALA A 18 -3.29 5.65 -14.92
N GLY A 19 -4.03 4.65 -14.39
CA GLY A 19 -5.21 4.89 -13.56
C GLY A 19 -4.88 5.54 -12.22
N LEU A 20 -3.81 5.10 -11.56
CA LEU A 20 -3.33 5.66 -10.30
C LEU A 20 -2.88 7.11 -10.47
N ALA A 21 -2.20 7.45 -11.57
CA ALA A 21 -1.83 8.83 -11.89
C ALA A 21 -3.07 9.74 -11.98
N GLY A 22 -4.15 9.25 -12.59
CA GLY A 22 -5.44 9.95 -12.64
C GLY A 22 -6.07 10.14 -11.25
N LEU A 23 -6.05 9.11 -10.39
CA LEU A 23 -6.56 9.21 -9.03
C LEU A 23 -5.76 10.19 -8.18
N VAL A 24 -4.43 10.13 -8.23
CA VAL A 24 -3.54 11.03 -7.48
C VAL A 24 -3.80 12.49 -7.86
N ALA A 25 -4.06 12.79 -9.13
CA ALA A 25 -4.39 14.15 -9.57
C ALA A 25 -5.72 14.69 -8.99
N LEU A 26 -6.64 13.81 -8.60
CA LEU A 26 -7.93 14.20 -7.99
C LEU A 26 -7.84 14.41 -6.47
N LEU A 27 -6.90 13.73 -5.81
CA LEU A 27 -6.68 13.82 -4.37
C LEU A 27 -5.88 15.09 -4.07
N SER A 28 -6.55 16.12 -3.56
CA SER A 28 -5.96 17.45 -3.39
C SER A 28 -6.24 18.07 -2.02
N VAL A 29 -7.15 17.48 -1.23
CA VAL A 29 -7.60 18.06 0.03
C VAL A 29 -6.83 17.43 1.20
N PRO A 30 -6.37 18.23 2.17
CA PRO A 30 -5.81 17.69 3.40
C PRO A 30 -6.79 16.73 4.09
N GLY A 31 -6.34 15.50 4.32
CA GLY A 31 -7.16 14.42 4.88
C GLY A 31 -7.48 13.33 3.88
N ASP A 32 -7.41 13.61 2.58
CA ASP A 32 -7.48 12.59 1.54
C ASP A 32 -6.35 11.58 1.71
N ARG A 33 -6.65 10.30 1.50
CA ARG A 33 -5.68 9.20 1.58
C ARG A 33 -5.91 8.23 0.44
N LEU A 34 -4.83 7.81 -0.21
CA LEU A 34 -4.82 6.67 -1.12
C LEU A 34 -3.84 5.62 -0.58
N ILE A 35 -4.35 4.42 -0.35
CA ILE A 35 -3.56 3.26 0.04
C ILE A 35 -3.66 2.24 -1.09
N VAL A 36 -2.52 1.82 -1.64
CA VAL A 36 -2.44 0.80 -2.69
C VAL A 36 -1.66 -0.40 -2.13
N THR A 37 -2.23 -1.59 -2.24
CA THR A 37 -1.60 -2.85 -1.82
C THR A 37 -2.06 -4.03 -2.66
N GLY A 38 -1.36 -5.15 -2.54
CA GLY A 38 -1.86 -6.49 -2.92
C GLY A 38 -2.30 -7.30 -1.69
N ASP A 39 -2.76 -8.52 -1.93
CA ASP A 39 -3.16 -9.51 -0.92
C ASP A 39 -2.25 -10.76 -0.91
N HIS A 40 -1.66 -11.10 -2.06
CA HIS A 40 -0.66 -12.16 -2.20
C HIS A 40 0.19 -11.99 -3.48
N GLY A 41 1.18 -12.87 -3.67
CA GLY A 41 1.93 -13.00 -4.91
C GLY A 41 1.20 -13.88 -5.93
N ASN A 42 1.51 -13.68 -7.21
CA ASN A 42 1.10 -14.59 -8.27
C ASN A 42 2.08 -14.47 -9.44
N ASP A 43 3.32 -14.90 -9.21
CA ASP A 43 4.43 -14.81 -10.16
C ASP A 43 4.08 -15.48 -11.51
N PRO A 44 4.02 -14.73 -12.62
CA PRO A 44 3.70 -15.27 -13.95
C PRO A 44 4.82 -16.13 -14.55
N THR A 45 5.98 -16.24 -13.91
CA THR A 45 7.16 -16.97 -14.40
C THR A 45 7.47 -18.24 -13.63
N ILE A 46 6.73 -18.53 -12.56
CA ILE A 46 7.04 -19.59 -11.57
C ILE A 46 6.83 -21.03 -12.06
N GLY A 47 6.26 -21.23 -13.24
CA GLY A 47 5.97 -22.57 -13.80
C GLY A 47 4.70 -23.28 -13.27
N HIS A 48 3.89 -22.64 -12.43
CA HIS A 48 2.52 -23.07 -12.12
C HIS A 48 1.50 -21.91 -12.04
N ALA A 49 0.20 -22.24 -12.07
CA ALA A 49 -0.87 -21.25 -11.98
C ALA A 49 -1.21 -20.80 -10.54
N HIS A 50 -0.78 -21.54 -9.51
CA HIS A 50 -1.13 -21.22 -8.12
C HIS A 50 -0.51 -19.91 -7.61
N HIS A 51 -1.13 -19.32 -6.58
CA HIS A 51 -0.59 -18.15 -5.89
C HIS A 51 0.74 -18.46 -5.20
N THR A 52 1.56 -17.43 -5.05
CA THR A 52 2.85 -17.47 -4.37
C THR A 52 2.76 -16.69 -3.06
N ARG A 53 3.49 -17.15 -2.03
CA ARG A 53 3.54 -16.49 -0.72
C ARG A 53 4.64 -15.44 -0.74
N GLU A 54 4.27 -14.22 -1.09
CA GLU A 54 5.19 -13.08 -1.22
C GLU A 54 4.76 -11.93 -0.31
N TYR A 55 5.70 -11.04 0.01
CA TYR A 55 5.36 -9.72 0.51
C TYR A 55 4.57 -8.94 -0.55
N VAL A 56 3.66 -8.09 -0.08
CA VAL A 56 2.89 -7.18 -0.95
C VAL A 56 3.36 -5.75 -0.72
N PRO A 57 3.45 -4.93 -1.78
CA PRO A 57 3.81 -3.52 -1.61
C PRO A 57 2.69 -2.80 -0.87
N VAL A 58 3.03 -1.85 0.01
CA VAL A 58 2.07 -0.93 0.62
C VAL A 58 2.53 0.49 0.29
N LEU A 59 1.74 1.20 -0.49
CA LEU A 59 1.99 2.59 -0.87
C LEU A 59 0.90 3.48 -0.24
N VAL A 60 1.31 4.57 0.40
CA VAL A 60 0.39 5.53 1.03
C VAL A 60 0.66 6.93 0.47
N HIS A 61 -0.33 7.51 -0.21
CA HIS A 61 -0.31 8.88 -0.70
C HIS A 61 -1.19 9.78 0.17
N ARG A 62 -0.64 10.96 0.52
CA ARG A 62 -1.24 11.96 1.41
C ARG A 62 -1.03 13.35 0.80
N PRO A 63 -2.06 13.98 0.21
CA PRO A 63 -1.93 15.32 -0.36
C PRO A 63 -1.51 16.34 0.70
N GLY A 64 -0.59 17.23 0.33
CA GLY A 64 -0.10 18.31 1.19
C GLY A 64 0.98 17.91 2.21
N GLU A 65 1.45 16.66 2.20
CA GLU A 65 2.65 16.26 2.95
C GLU A 65 3.89 16.28 2.03
N ASP A 66 4.95 16.96 2.46
CA ASP A 66 6.21 17.05 1.70
C ASP A 66 7.12 15.83 1.97
N GLY A 67 7.66 15.27 0.88
CA GLY A 67 8.73 14.26 0.91
C GLY A 67 8.28 12.82 0.70
N ILE A 68 9.26 11.93 0.56
CA ILE A 68 9.07 10.48 0.46
C ILE A 68 9.60 9.86 1.76
N GLU A 69 8.76 9.04 2.40
CA GLU A 69 9.11 8.31 3.61
C GLU A 69 9.07 6.80 3.31
N LEU A 70 10.16 6.10 3.63
CA LEU A 70 10.16 4.65 3.66
C LEU A 70 9.65 4.19 5.03
N LEU A 71 8.51 3.51 5.03
CA LEU A 71 7.96 2.88 6.23
C LEU A 71 8.69 1.57 6.52
N PRO A 72 8.79 1.15 7.79
CA PRO A 72 9.11 -0.23 8.13
C PRO A 72 8.11 -1.20 7.49
N ASP A 73 8.51 -2.45 7.31
CA ASP A 73 7.58 -3.51 6.91
C ASP A 73 6.43 -3.61 7.91
N ALA A 74 5.22 -3.81 7.39
CA ALA A 74 4.06 -4.13 8.21
C ALA A 74 4.21 -5.56 8.76
N ASP A 75 3.81 -5.77 10.01
CA ASP A 75 3.82 -7.12 10.60
C ASP A 75 2.72 -7.99 9.99
N THR A 76 1.62 -7.36 9.54
CA THR A 76 0.48 -8.03 8.92
C THR A 76 -0.28 -7.11 7.96
N LEU A 77 -0.96 -7.70 6.97
CA LEU A 77 -1.89 -6.96 6.10
C LEU A 77 -3.01 -6.26 6.90
N ALA A 78 -3.32 -6.75 8.11
CA ALA A 78 -4.29 -6.10 8.99
C ALA A 78 -3.85 -4.70 9.46
N ASP A 79 -2.54 -4.40 9.48
CA ASP A 79 -2.02 -3.08 9.82
C ASP A 79 -2.45 -2.03 8.77
N VAL A 80 -2.55 -2.45 7.51
CA VAL A 80 -3.10 -1.61 6.43
C VAL A 80 -4.57 -1.30 6.70
N GLY A 81 -5.35 -2.29 7.12
CA GLY A 81 -6.76 -2.10 7.52
C GLY A 81 -6.92 -1.17 8.72
N ALA A 82 -6.09 -1.34 9.75
CA ALA A 82 -6.07 -0.46 10.92
C ALA A 82 -5.68 0.99 10.55
N THR A 83 -4.76 1.17 9.61
CA THR A 83 -4.38 2.49 9.06
C THR A 83 -5.52 3.15 8.30
N ALA A 84 -6.26 2.38 7.49
CA ALA A 84 -7.43 2.87 6.77
C ALA A 84 -8.54 3.28 7.75
N ALA A 85 -8.84 2.45 8.77
CA ALA A 85 -9.82 2.78 9.80
C ALA A 85 -9.49 4.10 10.51
N ARG A 86 -8.23 4.28 10.93
CA ARG A 86 -7.75 5.53 11.53
C ARG A 86 -7.95 6.74 10.60
N SER A 87 -7.67 6.56 9.31
CA SER A 87 -7.81 7.63 8.31
C SER A 87 -9.26 8.04 8.08
N LEU A 88 -10.21 7.11 8.28
CA LEU A 88 -11.65 7.36 8.20
C LEU A 88 -12.25 7.89 9.52
N GLY A 89 -11.42 8.15 10.54
CA GLY A 89 -11.90 8.58 11.86
C GLY A 89 -12.54 7.47 12.69
N LEU A 90 -12.33 6.21 12.33
CA LEU A 90 -12.78 5.04 13.08
C LEU A 90 -11.70 4.63 14.10
N ALA A 91 -12.13 3.92 15.15
CA ALA A 91 -11.28 3.40 16.21
C ALA A 91 -10.62 2.07 15.79
N PRO A 92 -9.32 2.03 15.45
CA PRO A 92 -8.67 0.80 14.99
C PRO A 92 -8.63 -0.31 16.05
N GLU A 93 -8.67 0.06 17.33
CA GLU A 93 -8.75 -0.86 18.47
C GLU A 93 -10.05 -1.68 18.51
N GLN A 94 -11.06 -1.32 17.72
CA GLN A 94 -12.29 -2.10 17.56
C GLN A 94 -12.17 -3.19 16.49
N LEU A 95 -11.07 -3.20 15.71
CA LEU A 95 -10.80 -4.28 14.76
C LEU A 95 -10.27 -5.51 15.50
N ALA A 96 -10.49 -6.68 14.92
CA ALA A 96 -10.03 -7.94 15.51
C ALA A 96 -8.49 -8.03 15.61
N THR A 97 -7.77 -7.38 14.69
CA THR A 97 -6.31 -7.39 14.65
C THR A 97 -5.78 -6.22 13.81
N GLY A 98 -4.47 -6.00 13.86
CA GLY A 98 -3.76 -4.93 13.16
C GLY A 98 -3.45 -3.73 14.07
N THR A 99 -2.31 -3.11 13.82
CA THR A 99 -1.89 -1.85 14.43
C THR A 99 -1.68 -0.83 13.30
N PRO A 100 -2.22 0.41 13.39
CA PRO A 100 -2.01 1.41 12.36
C PRO A 100 -0.52 1.62 12.08
N LEU A 101 -0.16 1.64 10.79
CA LEU A 101 1.18 1.95 10.32
C LEU A 101 1.58 3.32 10.84
N HIS A 102 2.84 3.43 11.27
CA HIS A 102 3.38 4.67 11.79
C HIS A 102 3.59 5.66 10.64
N THR A 103 2.55 6.44 10.34
CA THR A 103 2.54 7.46 9.29
C THR A 103 2.71 8.83 9.95
N GLY A 104 3.94 9.35 9.97
CA GLY A 104 4.25 10.63 10.59
C GLY A 104 5.75 10.84 10.76
N ARG A 105 6.22 12.08 10.56
CA ARG A 105 7.63 12.45 10.79
C ARG A 105 8.06 11.94 12.16
N ARG A 106 9.02 11.01 12.19
CA ARG A 106 9.90 10.87 13.35
C ARG A 106 10.41 12.27 13.68
N THR A 107 10.19 12.74 14.90
CA THR A 107 10.97 13.86 15.44
C THR A 107 12.44 13.52 15.19
N PRO A 108 13.25 14.45 14.64
CA PRO A 108 14.66 14.17 14.44
C PRO A 108 15.24 13.82 15.82
N VAL A 109 15.68 12.57 15.99
CA VAL A 109 16.47 12.21 17.17
C VAL A 109 17.78 12.98 17.00
N PRO A 110 18.15 13.90 17.92
CA PRO A 110 19.44 14.56 17.84
C PRO A 110 20.51 13.47 17.91
N ARG A 111 21.39 13.43 16.90
CA ARG A 111 22.59 12.58 16.97
C ARG A 111 23.47 13.11 18.12
N PRO A 112 24.15 12.22 18.86
CA PRO A 112 25.01 12.61 19.97
C PRO A 112 26.14 13.53 19.52
#